data_AF-A0A848Z562-F1
#
_entry.id   AF-A0A848Z562-F1
#
_cell.length_a   1.000
_cell.length_b   1.000
_cell.length_c   1.000
_cell.angle_alpha   90.00
_cell.angle_beta   90.00
_cell.angle_gamma   90.00
#
_symmetry.space_group_name_H-M   'P 1'
#
loop_
_entity.id
_entity.type
_entity.pdbx_description
1 polymer ?
#
loop_
_entity_poly.entity_id
_entity_poly.type
_entity_poly.pdbx_seq_one_letter_code
_entity_poly.pdbx_strand_id
1 'polypeptide(L)'
;MTGRRRPVSGDMTGWTLTQLVILFAFALMLAVPAFDRELAATERESGDFGQLERAAAEAAADARSVAQVYFGIDRPASVRPEASIADDIAEISNSLALFRRAIRSDDAQRLLADRTLPEIWTELAQARRKAGDVERTLGAVEGALAAVGGGRDAATKVAELVDHNRELRLRNLQLIGQLANLERRADGIGKPPCWVAPDGKPEYTYKITITDLDFVVEPRWRQARAPDIERIGAPIGRETIHYDDEEFSRAMYPFLAFGAESDPECRFFVQVVDGTGPFKGAWQARLALVEGYFYKYWVK
;
A
#
# COMPACT_ATOMS: atom_id res chain seq x y z
N MET A 1 -4.97 59.22 57.02
CA MET A 1 -5.46 57.96 57.60
C MET A 1 -5.20 56.82 56.62
N THR A 2 -4.49 55.83 57.12
CA THR A 2 -3.86 54.69 56.46
C THR A 2 -4.86 53.61 56.01
N GLY A 3 -4.63 52.99 54.84
CA GLY A 3 -5.38 51.82 54.39
C GLY A 3 -4.63 51.00 53.33
N ARG A 4 -3.51 50.38 53.71
CA ARG A 4 -2.76 49.43 52.86
C ARG A 4 -3.49 48.09 52.86
N ARG A 5 -4.19 47.75 51.77
CA ARG A 5 -4.71 46.39 51.54
C ARG A 5 -3.55 45.49 51.11
N ARG A 6 -3.34 44.36 51.81
CA ARG A 6 -2.42 43.31 51.39
C ARG A 6 -3.08 42.47 50.27
N PRO A 7 -2.34 42.04 49.24
CA PRO A 7 -2.83 41.08 48.28
C PRO A 7 -2.94 39.70 48.96
N VAL A 8 -4.11 39.08 48.84
CA VAL A 8 -4.33 37.67 49.20
C VAL A 8 -3.83 36.86 48.02
N SER A 9 -2.65 36.25 48.16
CA SER A 9 -2.19 35.19 47.28
C SER A 9 -3.07 33.96 47.52
N GLY A 10 -4.07 33.78 46.64
CA GLY A 10 -4.91 32.59 46.62
C GLY A 10 -4.11 31.45 45.99
N ASP A 11 -3.74 30.47 46.80
CA ASP A 11 -3.14 29.21 46.35
C ASP A 11 -4.16 28.42 45.53
N MET A 12 -4.22 28.70 44.22
CA MET A 12 -5.03 27.98 43.23
C MET A 12 -4.37 26.66 42.77
N THR A 13 -3.79 25.87 43.65
CA THR A 13 -3.30 24.52 43.27
C THR A 13 -3.43 23.53 44.42
N GLY A 14 -4.64 23.45 44.99
CA GLY A 14 -5.02 22.39 45.94
C GLY A 14 -5.62 21.16 45.27
N TRP A 15 -5.41 20.95 43.97
CA TRP A 15 -5.91 19.76 43.28
C TRP A 15 -4.98 18.59 43.58
N THR A 16 -5.48 17.64 44.36
CA THR A 16 -4.75 16.39 44.59
C THR A 16 -4.66 15.61 43.29
N LEU A 17 -3.55 14.91 43.04
CA LEU A 17 -3.37 14.04 41.88
C LEU A 17 -4.57 13.09 41.69
N THR A 18 -5.14 12.62 42.80
CA THR A 18 -6.35 11.80 42.83
C THR A 18 -7.57 12.48 42.20
N GLN A 19 -7.79 13.78 42.45
CA GLN A 19 -8.89 14.53 41.85
C GLN A 19 -8.72 14.71 40.34
N LEU A 20 -7.47 14.88 39.87
CA LEU A 20 -7.18 14.93 38.43
C LEU A 20 -7.45 13.59 37.74
N VAL A 21 -7.05 12.48 38.37
CA VAL A 21 -7.31 11.12 37.85
C VAL A 21 -8.81 10.82 37.80
N ILE A 22 -9.57 11.22 38.82
CA ILE A 22 -11.03 11.03 38.85
C ILE A 22 -11.70 11.86 37.75
N LEU A 23 -11.31 13.13 37.56
CA LEU A 23 -11.85 13.94 36.48
C LEU A 23 -11.53 13.37 35.10
N PHE A 24 -10.31 12.88 34.91
CA PHE A 24 -9.90 12.26 33.64
C PHE A 24 -10.68 10.98 33.35
N ALA A 25 -10.86 10.11 34.34
CA ALA A 25 -11.68 8.90 34.22
C ALA A 25 -13.15 9.23 33.91
N PHE A 26 -13.69 10.28 34.53
CA PHE A 26 -15.05 10.74 34.28
C PHE A 26 -15.21 11.33 32.87
N ALA A 27 -14.24 12.11 32.39
CA ALA A 27 -14.22 12.62 31.03
C ALA A 27 -14.16 11.48 29.99
N LEU A 28 -13.38 10.43 30.24
CA LEU A 28 -13.33 9.24 29.39
C LEU A 28 -14.67 8.48 29.38
N MET A 29 -15.33 8.29 30.53
CA MET A 29 -16.64 7.65 30.59
C MET A 29 -17.73 8.43 29.84
N LEU A 30 -17.61 9.75 29.76
CA LEU A 30 -18.55 10.58 28.97
C LEU A 30 -18.22 10.57 27.46
N ALA A 31 -16.94 10.44 27.10
CA ALA A 31 -16.51 10.41 25.71
C ALA A 31 -16.84 9.09 25.00
N VAL A 32 -16.76 7.95 25.70
CA VAL A 32 -16.98 6.62 25.11
C VAL A 32 -18.39 6.47 24.50
N PRO A 33 -19.50 6.83 25.18
CA PRO A 33 -20.84 6.76 24.59
C PRO A 33 -21.08 7.74 23.45
N ALA A 34 -20.36 8.88 23.41
CA ALA A 34 -20.44 9.84 22.32
C ALA A 34 -19.76 9.28 21.06
N PHE A 35 -18.59 8.66 21.22
CA PHE A 35 -17.90 7.94 20.16
C PHE A 35 -18.73 6.75 19.64
N ASP A 36 -19.39 6.00 20.52
CA ASP A 36 -20.25 4.87 20.13
C ASP A 36 -21.47 5.34 19.29
N ARG A 37 -22.04 6.50 19.62
CA ARG A 37 -23.13 7.10 18.84
C ARG A 37 -22.68 7.60 17.48
N GLU A 38 -21.48 8.14 17.39
CA GLU A 38 -20.89 8.62 16.14
C GLU A 38 -20.50 7.44 15.23
N LEU A 39 -19.98 6.34 15.83
CA LEU A 39 -19.77 5.08 15.12
C LEU A 39 -21.10 4.49 14.61
N ALA A 40 -22.14 4.44 15.45
CA ALA A 40 -23.44 3.91 15.07
C ALA A 40 -24.15 4.79 14.01
N ALA A 41 -23.90 6.11 13.99
CA ALA A 41 -24.37 7.00 12.93
C ALA A 41 -23.65 6.71 11.61
N THR A 42 -22.32 6.48 11.67
CA THR A 42 -21.51 6.10 10.51
C THR A 42 -21.91 4.72 9.97
N GLU A 43 -22.30 3.78 10.83
CA GLU A 43 -22.79 2.46 10.42
C GLU A 43 -24.15 2.55 9.71
N ARG A 44 -25.04 3.47 10.11
CA ARG A 44 -26.31 3.70 9.40
C ARG A 44 -26.12 4.32 8.02
N GLU A 45 -25.13 5.20 7.84
CA GLU A 45 -24.70 5.67 6.50
C GLU A 45 -24.05 4.54 5.69
N SER A 46 -23.33 3.61 6.33
CA SER A 46 -22.74 2.46 5.63
C SER A 46 -23.76 1.40 5.16
N GLY A 47 -24.98 1.39 5.72
CA GLY A 47 -26.10 0.58 5.19
C GLY A 47 -26.51 0.96 3.77
N ASP A 48 -26.09 2.14 3.30
CA ASP A 48 -26.33 2.63 1.94
C ASP A 48 -25.36 2.04 0.91
N PHE A 49 -24.29 1.34 1.34
CA PHE A 49 -23.40 0.62 0.42
C PHE A 49 -24.13 -0.48 -0.35
N GLY A 50 -25.14 -1.13 0.25
CA GLY A 50 -25.97 -2.10 -0.45
C GLY A 50 -26.89 -1.45 -1.50
N GLN A 51 -27.16 -0.15 -1.41
CA GLN A 51 -27.84 0.61 -2.47
C GLN A 51 -26.86 1.05 -3.54
N LEU A 52 -25.65 1.48 -3.17
CA LEU A 52 -24.56 1.78 -4.11
C LEU A 52 -24.15 0.55 -4.94
N GLU A 53 -24.04 -0.64 -4.33
CA GLU A 53 -23.70 -1.88 -5.02
C GLU A 53 -24.82 -2.32 -5.98
N ARG A 54 -26.09 -2.12 -5.58
CA ARG A 54 -27.26 -2.34 -6.44
C ARG A 54 -27.32 -1.33 -7.59
N ALA A 55 -27.10 -0.05 -7.31
CA ALA A 55 -27.08 1.02 -8.30
C ALA A 55 -25.92 0.85 -9.30
N ALA A 56 -24.74 0.41 -8.84
CA ALA A 56 -23.62 0.09 -9.70
C ALA A 56 -23.88 -1.14 -10.58
N ALA A 57 -24.52 -2.19 -10.04
CA ALA A 57 -24.93 -3.36 -10.80
C ALA A 57 -26.01 -3.02 -11.86
N GLU A 58 -26.94 -2.14 -11.52
CA GLU A 58 -28.01 -1.67 -12.40
C GLU A 58 -27.45 -0.75 -13.51
N ALA A 59 -26.58 0.20 -13.18
CA ALA A 59 -25.87 1.04 -14.15
C ALA A 59 -24.98 0.21 -15.10
N ALA A 60 -24.34 -0.84 -14.61
CA ALA A 60 -23.57 -1.77 -15.45
C ALA A 60 -24.45 -2.63 -16.36
N ALA A 61 -25.71 -2.91 -15.98
CA ALA A 61 -26.68 -3.60 -16.83
C ALA A 61 -27.24 -2.66 -17.91
N ASP A 62 -27.51 -1.40 -17.56
CA ASP A 62 -27.97 -0.37 -18.51
C ASP A 62 -26.89 0.03 -19.51
N ALA A 63 -25.63 0.15 -19.08
CA ALA A 63 -24.52 0.39 -20.00
C ALA A 63 -24.36 -0.76 -21.03
N ARG A 64 -24.65 -2.01 -20.63
CA ARG A 64 -24.67 -3.17 -21.55
C ARG A 64 -25.85 -3.10 -22.52
N SER A 65 -27.04 -2.72 -22.05
CA SER A 65 -28.23 -2.62 -22.90
C SER A 65 -28.10 -1.51 -23.94
N VAL A 66 -27.57 -0.34 -23.54
CA VAL A 66 -27.27 0.78 -24.44
C VAL A 66 -26.20 0.40 -25.46
N ALA A 67 -25.16 -0.32 -25.02
CA ALA A 67 -24.11 -0.77 -25.94
C ALA A 67 -24.63 -1.74 -27.01
N GLN A 68 -25.57 -2.60 -26.65
CA GLN A 68 -26.20 -3.56 -27.55
C GLN A 68 -27.18 -2.89 -28.54
N VAL A 69 -27.96 -1.92 -28.06
CA VAL A 69 -28.97 -1.20 -28.87
C VAL A 69 -28.34 -0.21 -29.85
N TYR A 70 -27.28 0.51 -29.46
CA TYR A 70 -26.73 1.58 -30.29
C TYR A 70 -25.53 1.18 -31.14
N PHE A 71 -24.73 0.19 -30.72
CA PHE A 71 -23.50 -0.16 -31.43
C PHE A 71 -23.58 -1.50 -32.17
N GLY A 72 -24.68 -2.26 -32.04
CA GLY A 72 -24.86 -3.53 -32.75
C GLY A 72 -23.71 -4.52 -32.52
N ILE A 73 -23.02 -4.43 -31.37
CA ILE A 73 -21.90 -5.32 -31.05
C ILE A 73 -22.50 -6.66 -30.60
N ASP A 74 -22.83 -7.51 -31.57
CA ASP A 74 -22.91 -8.94 -31.34
C ASP A 74 -21.48 -9.43 -31.06
N ARG A 75 -21.18 -9.63 -29.79
CA ARG A 75 -19.87 -10.06 -29.35
C ARG A 75 -19.64 -11.51 -29.84
N PRO A 76 -18.57 -11.81 -30.59
CA PRO A 76 -18.26 -13.18 -30.96
C PRO A 76 -17.96 -14.00 -29.70
N ALA A 77 -18.51 -15.21 -29.65
CA ALA A 77 -18.52 -16.14 -28.51
C ALA A 77 -17.14 -16.67 -28.05
N SER A 78 -16.03 -16.04 -28.41
CA SER A 78 -14.67 -16.55 -28.17
C SER A 78 -13.77 -15.64 -27.34
N VAL A 79 -14.25 -14.49 -26.84
CA VAL A 79 -13.49 -13.71 -25.85
C VAL A 79 -13.76 -14.31 -24.47
N ARG A 80 -12.80 -15.10 -23.96
CA ARG A 80 -12.81 -15.58 -22.57
C ARG A 80 -12.93 -14.36 -21.62
N PRO A 81 -13.76 -14.43 -20.58
CA PRO A 81 -13.88 -13.33 -19.63
C PRO A 81 -12.53 -13.16 -18.93
N GLU A 82 -11.87 -12.02 -19.19
CA GLU A 82 -10.89 -11.51 -18.23
C GLU A 82 -11.64 -11.33 -16.91
N ALA A 83 -11.00 -11.82 -15.84
CA ALA A 83 -11.51 -11.81 -14.48
C ALA A 83 -12.11 -10.45 -14.14
N SER A 84 -13.25 -10.52 -13.47
CA SER A 84 -14.27 -9.49 -13.45
C SER A 84 -13.83 -8.32 -12.57
N ILE A 85 -14.28 -7.11 -12.90
CA ILE A 85 -14.25 -5.93 -12.00
C ILE A 85 -14.76 -6.29 -10.58
N ALA A 86 -15.62 -7.31 -10.46
CA ALA A 86 -16.09 -7.84 -9.19
C ALA A 86 -14.98 -8.52 -8.35
N ASP A 87 -14.02 -9.19 -8.99
CA ASP A 87 -12.87 -9.82 -8.32
C ASP A 87 -11.92 -8.74 -7.77
N ASP A 88 -11.70 -7.66 -8.54
CA ASP A 88 -10.94 -6.49 -8.10
C ASP A 88 -11.63 -5.79 -6.91
N ILE A 89 -12.97 -5.65 -6.94
CA ILE A 89 -13.75 -5.06 -5.83
C ILE A 89 -13.69 -5.93 -4.56
N ALA A 90 -13.70 -7.25 -4.70
CA ALA A 90 -13.55 -8.18 -3.58
C ALA A 90 -12.14 -8.10 -2.96
N GLU A 91 -11.10 -7.99 -3.79
CA GLU A 91 -9.71 -7.81 -3.32
C GLU A 91 -9.52 -6.46 -2.60
N ILE A 92 -10.15 -5.39 -3.10
CA ILE A 92 -10.17 -4.06 -2.47
C ILE A 92 -10.83 -4.12 -1.08
N SER A 93 -12.01 -4.72 -0.99
CA SER A 93 -12.77 -4.81 0.26
C SER A 93 -12.00 -5.59 1.34
N ASN A 94 -11.33 -6.67 0.92
CA ASN A 94 -10.53 -7.50 1.83
C ASN A 94 -9.26 -6.77 2.31
N SER A 95 -8.60 -6.02 1.42
CA SER A 95 -7.41 -5.22 1.76
C SER A 95 -7.75 -4.08 2.73
N LEU A 96 -8.90 -3.42 2.54
CA LEU A 96 -9.39 -2.36 3.45
C LEU A 96 -9.75 -2.91 4.84
N ALA A 97 -10.33 -4.11 4.89
CA ALA A 97 -10.66 -4.78 6.15
C ALA A 97 -9.39 -5.14 6.95
N LEU A 98 -8.35 -5.64 6.27
CA LEU A 98 -7.05 -5.92 6.88
C LEU A 98 -6.38 -4.65 7.42
N PHE A 99 -6.41 -3.56 6.64
CA PHE A 99 -5.86 -2.28 7.07
C PHE A 99 -6.58 -1.70 8.31
N ARG A 100 -7.92 -1.74 8.31
CA ARG A 100 -8.73 -1.33 9.48
C ARG A 100 -8.41 -2.16 10.73
N ARG A 101 -8.15 -3.46 10.55
CA ARG A 101 -7.80 -4.37 11.64
C ARG A 101 -6.41 -4.08 12.20
N ALA A 102 -5.43 -3.76 11.33
CA ALA A 102 -4.07 -3.41 11.74
C ALA A 102 -4.05 -2.13 12.59
N ILE A 103 -4.77 -1.09 12.15
CA ILE A 103 -4.88 0.19 12.88
C ILE A 103 -5.55 0.04 14.25
N ARG A 104 -6.44 -0.94 14.41
CA ARG A 104 -7.21 -1.18 15.65
C ARG A 104 -6.49 -2.07 16.66
N SER A 105 -5.29 -2.57 16.38
CA SER A 105 -4.57 -3.38 17.36
C SER A 105 -3.92 -2.51 18.45
N ASP A 106 -4.03 -2.94 19.71
CA ASP A 106 -3.43 -2.24 20.86
C ASP A 106 -1.90 -2.13 20.76
N ASP A 107 -1.27 -3.08 20.06
CA ASP A 107 0.17 -3.09 19.79
C ASP A 107 0.57 -2.02 18.76
N ALA A 108 -0.24 -1.81 17.71
CA ALA A 108 -0.07 -0.68 16.81
C ALA A 108 -0.21 0.63 17.59
N GLN A 109 -1.26 0.80 18.40
CA GLN A 109 -1.45 2.03 19.19
C GLN A 109 -0.31 2.34 20.17
N ARG A 110 0.36 1.31 20.72
CA ARG A 110 1.51 1.47 21.63
C ARG A 110 2.80 1.83 20.90
N LEU A 111 3.09 1.19 19.77
CA LEU A 111 4.23 1.55 18.91
C LEU A 111 4.01 2.92 18.27
N LEU A 112 2.75 3.31 18.06
CA LEU A 112 2.35 4.61 17.55
C LEU A 112 2.66 5.80 18.50
N ALA A 113 3.02 5.52 19.75
CA ALA A 113 3.31 6.54 20.75
C ALA A 113 4.80 6.89 20.88
N ASP A 114 5.74 6.07 20.37
CA ASP A 114 7.14 6.09 20.82
C ASP A 114 8.24 6.33 19.76
N ARG A 115 8.01 7.24 18.79
CA ARG A 115 9.00 8.04 17.99
C ARG A 115 8.74 8.04 16.47
N THR A 116 9.12 9.16 15.83
CA THR A 116 9.16 9.44 14.38
C THR A 116 7.85 9.36 13.58
N LEU A 117 6.71 9.39 14.26
CA LEU A 117 5.39 9.30 13.65
C LEU A 117 4.69 10.57 13.17
N PRO A 118 5.07 11.81 13.54
CA PRO A 118 4.34 13.00 13.06
C PRO A 118 4.36 13.12 11.53
N GLU A 119 5.49 12.85 10.88
CA GLU A 119 5.66 12.93 9.42
C GLU A 119 4.86 11.83 8.74
N ILE A 120 4.98 10.59 9.20
CA ILE A 120 4.22 9.45 8.67
C ILE A 120 2.71 9.60 8.90
N TRP A 121 2.27 10.12 10.06
CA TRP A 121 0.85 10.44 10.30
C TRP A 121 0.37 11.56 9.40
N THR A 122 1.21 12.56 9.14
CA THR A 122 0.87 13.63 8.21
C THR A 122 0.71 13.08 6.80
N GLU A 123 1.61 12.20 6.36
CA GLU A 123 1.53 11.53 5.06
C GLU A 123 0.36 10.55 4.97
N LEU A 124 0.09 9.75 5.99
CA LEU A 124 -1.02 8.80 6.03
C LEU A 124 -2.36 9.53 6.10
N ALA A 125 -2.47 10.61 6.89
CA ALA A 125 -3.64 11.47 6.94
C ALA A 125 -3.84 12.23 5.62
N GLN A 126 -2.75 12.66 4.98
CA GLN A 126 -2.80 13.27 3.66
C GLN A 126 -3.20 12.26 2.58
N ALA A 127 -2.69 11.03 2.63
CA ALA A 127 -3.08 9.94 1.74
C ALA A 127 -4.55 9.55 1.93
N ARG A 128 -5.04 9.51 3.18
CA ARG A 128 -6.46 9.26 3.50
C ARG A 128 -7.38 10.38 3.04
N ARG A 129 -6.97 11.65 3.21
CA ARG A 129 -7.69 12.80 2.65
C ARG A 129 -7.75 12.73 1.12
N LYS A 130 -6.60 12.42 0.48
CA LYS A 130 -6.52 12.21 -0.97
C LYS A 130 -7.37 11.02 -1.42
N ALA A 131 -7.47 9.94 -0.65
CA ALA A 131 -8.35 8.81 -0.95
C ALA A 131 -9.84 9.19 -0.86
N GLY A 132 -10.23 10.00 0.13
CA GLY A 132 -11.58 10.56 0.21
C GLY A 132 -11.86 11.61 -0.88
N ASP A 133 -10.85 12.37 -1.30
CA ASP A 133 -10.92 13.23 -2.50
C ASP A 133 -11.09 12.37 -3.74
N VAL A 134 -10.44 11.20 -3.81
CA VAL A 134 -10.53 10.24 -4.91
C VAL A 134 -11.94 9.67 -5.02
N GLU A 135 -12.58 9.25 -3.92
CA GLU A 135 -13.99 8.80 -3.92
C GLU A 135 -14.94 9.93 -4.35
N ARG A 136 -14.71 11.16 -3.86
CA ARG A 136 -15.48 12.33 -4.32
C ARG A 136 -15.26 12.62 -5.80
N THR A 137 -14.03 12.47 -6.31
CA THR A 137 -13.76 12.61 -7.75
C THR A 137 -14.36 11.48 -8.57
N LEU A 138 -14.43 10.26 -8.04
CA LEU A 138 -15.09 9.12 -8.70
C LEU A 138 -16.60 9.39 -8.83
N GLY A 139 -17.26 9.80 -7.75
CA GLY A 139 -18.69 10.20 -7.82
C GLY A 139 -18.93 11.42 -8.71
N ALA A 140 -18.01 12.39 -8.72
CA ALA A 140 -18.09 13.54 -9.63
C ALA A 140 -17.83 13.15 -11.09
N VAL A 141 -16.96 12.18 -11.34
CA VAL A 141 -16.69 11.62 -12.68
C VAL A 141 -17.89 10.82 -13.16
N GLU A 142 -18.51 10.00 -12.34
CA GLU A 142 -19.75 9.29 -12.68
C GLU A 142 -20.88 10.26 -12.98
N GLY A 143 -21.04 11.31 -12.16
CA GLY A 143 -22.00 12.39 -12.42
C GLY A 143 -21.70 13.17 -13.70
N ALA A 144 -20.43 13.44 -13.99
CA ALA A 144 -20.00 14.10 -15.22
C ALA A 144 -20.15 13.18 -16.45
N LEU A 145 -19.93 11.88 -16.31
CA LEU A 145 -20.14 10.88 -17.37
C LEU A 145 -21.63 10.76 -17.71
N ALA A 146 -22.49 10.79 -16.70
CA ALA A 146 -23.94 10.78 -16.88
C ALA A 146 -24.46 12.08 -17.53
N ALA A 147 -23.80 13.21 -17.26
CA ALA A 147 -24.17 14.51 -17.83
C ALA A 147 -23.61 14.76 -19.23
N VAL A 148 -22.45 14.19 -19.56
CA VAL A 148 -21.74 14.39 -20.83
C VAL A 148 -21.99 13.19 -21.73
N GLY A 149 -23.12 13.21 -22.43
CA GLY A 149 -23.37 12.28 -23.52
C GLY A 149 -22.29 12.38 -24.62
N GLY A 150 -21.27 11.53 -24.58
CA GLY A 150 -20.51 11.10 -25.77
C GLY A 150 -19.34 11.97 -26.26
N GLY A 151 -18.67 12.75 -25.40
CA GLY A 151 -17.45 13.46 -25.80
C GLY A 151 -16.18 12.60 -25.66
N ARG A 152 -15.39 12.42 -26.74
CA ARG A 152 -14.07 11.75 -26.70
C ARG A 152 -13.16 12.31 -25.59
N ASP A 153 -13.24 13.61 -25.33
CA ASP A 153 -12.44 14.30 -24.31
C ASP A 153 -12.79 13.85 -22.89
N ALA A 154 -14.07 13.54 -22.62
CA ALA A 154 -14.50 13.00 -21.33
C ALA A 154 -13.97 11.59 -21.12
N ALA A 155 -13.99 10.75 -22.17
CA ALA A 155 -13.42 9.40 -22.12
C ALA A 155 -11.91 9.41 -21.86
N THR A 156 -11.17 10.31 -22.51
CA THR A 156 -9.73 10.50 -22.24
C THR A 156 -9.50 10.92 -20.79
N LYS A 157 -10.28 11.88 -20.27
CA LYS A 157 -10.11 12.35 -18.90
C LYS A 157 -10.44 11.28 -17.86
N VAL A 158 -11.44 10.45 -18.12
CA VAL A 158 -11.78 9.31 -17.27
C VAL A 158 -10.66 8.28 -17.27
N ALA A 159 -10.09 7.96 -18.43
CA ALA A 159 -8.95 7.05 -18.52
C ALA A 159 -7.76 7.56 -17.69
N GLU A 160 -7.41 8.85 -17.82
CA GLU A 160 -6.34 9.47 -17.01
C GLU A 160 -6.62 9.36 -15.50
N LEU A 161 -7.86 9.63 -15.07
CA LEU A 161 -8.25 9.57 -13.67
C LEU A 161 -8.24 8.14 -13.12
N VAL A 162 -8.65 7.16 -13.93
CA VAL A 162 -8.59 5.73 -13.58
C VAL A 162 -7.13 5.29 -13.41
N ASP A 163 -6.24 5.67 -14.33
CA ASP A 163 -4.82 5.34 -14.25
C ASP A 163 -4.17 6.01 -13.03
N HIS A 164 -4.47 7.28 -12.78
CA HIS A 164 -3.98 7.99 -11.62
C HIS A 164 -4.47 7.37 -10.29
N ASN A 165 -5.73 6.96 -10.23
CA ASN A 165 -6.29 6.26 -9.08
C ASN A 165 -5.58 4.92 -8.82
N ARG A 166 -5.33 4.16 -9.89
CA ARG A 166 -4.58 2.90 -9.81
C ARG A 166 -3.18 3.11 -9.25
N GLU A 167 -2.49 4.15 -9.70
CA GLU A 167 -1.16 4.51 -9.18
C GLU A 167 -1.22 4.86 -7.69
N LEU A 168 -2.18 5.70 -7.28
CA LEU A 168 -2.36 6.08 -5.87
C LEU A 168 -2.65 4.87 -4.98
N ARG A 169 -3.44 3.90 -5.47
CA ARG A 169 -3.70 2.64 -4.76
C ARG A 169 -2.44 1.83 -4.55
N LEU A 170 -1.62 1.66 -5.59
CA LEU A 170 -0.34 0.94 -5.50
C LEU A 170 0.61 1.61 -4.50
N ARG A 171 0.70 2.94 -4.53
CA ARG A 171 1.48 3.70 -3.54
C ARG A 171 0.94 3.54 -2.12
N ASN A 172 -0.38 3.57 -1.94
CA ASN A 172 -0.99 3.38 -0.62
C ASN A 172 -0.69 1.98 -0.05
N LEU A 173 -0.86 0.92 -0.85
CA LEU A 173 -0.51 -0.44 -0.43
C LEU A 173 0.98 -0.58 -0.08
N GLN A 174 1.86 0.08 -0.84
CA GLN A 174 3.29 0.10 -0.56
C GLN A 174 3.60 0.82 0.76
N LEU A 175 2.99 1.97 1.03
CA LEU A 175 3.16 2.71 2.28
C LEU A 175 2.65 1.91 3.49
N ILE A 176 1.50 1.25 3.36
CA ILE A 176 0.98 0.34 4.40
C ILE A 176 1.98 -0.77 4.69
N GLY A 177 2.51 -1.39 3.63
CA GLY A 177 3.54 -2.41 3.76
C GLY A 177 4.79 -1.88 4.46
N GLN A 178 5.30 -0.72 4.04
CA GLN A 178 6.47 -0.09 4.65
C GLN A 178 6.25 0.22 6.14
N LEU A 179 5.09 0.75 6.52
CA LEU A 179 4.73 0.98 7.92
C LEU A 179 4.75 -0.33 8.72
N ALA A 180 4.08 -1.36 8.22
CA ALA A 180 4.05 -2.68 8.87
C ALA A 180 5.41 -3.38 8.89
N ASN A 181 6.33 -3.01 7.99
CA ASN A 181 7.72 -3.47 7.98
C ASN A 181 8.55 -2.76 9.04
N LEU A 182 8.41 -1.43 9.15
CA LEU A 182 9.08 -0.61 10.16
C LEU A 182 8.63 -1.01 11.58
N GLU A 183 7.33 -1.24 11.79
CA GLU A 183 6.79 -1.74 13.06
C GLU A 183 7.42 -3.07 13.49
N ARG A 184 7.75 -3.95 12.53
CA ARG A 184 8.42 -5.22 12.80
C ARG A 184 9.92 -5.09 13.00
N ARG A 185 10.55 -4.08 12.39
CA ARG A 185 11.99 -3.83 12.47
C ARG A 185 12.29 -2.85 13.60
N ALA A 186 12.06 -3.27 14.84
CA ALA A 186 12.42 -2.49 16.02
C ALA A 186 13.94 -2.15 16.11
N ASP A 187 14.80 -2.91 15.41
CA ASP A 187 16.26 -2.83 15.58
C ASP A 187 17.07 -2.41 14.32
N GLY A 188 16.42 -1.91 13.26
CA GLY A 188 17.08 -1.01 12.27
C GLY A 188 18.36 -1.49 11.54
N ILE A 189 18.61 -2.78 11.34
CA ILE A 189 19.81 -3.22 10.60
C ILE A 189 19.55 -3.22 9.08
N GLY A 190 20.08 -2.20 8.40
CA GLY A 190 20.15 -2.11 6.94
C GLY A 190 19.04 -1.28 6.28
N LYS A 191 19.08 -1.19 4.95
CA LYS A 191 18.11 -0.43 4.16
C LYS A 191 16.72 -1.12 4.19
N PRO A 192 15.60 -0.38 4.12
CA PRO A 192 14.28 -0.97 3.95
C PRO A 192 14.14 -1.70 2.59
N PRO A 193 13.17 -2.63 2.45
CA PRO A 193 12.86 -3.22 1.17
C PRO A 193 12.29 -2.18 0.20
N CYS A 194 12.72 -2.21 -1.07
CA CYS A 194 12.14 -1.34 -2.10
C CYS A 194 10.67 -1.70 -2.39
N TRP A 195 10.35 -3.00 -2.33
CA TRP A 195 8.98 -3.49 -2.47
C TRP A 195 8.56 -4.26 -1.23
N VAL A 196 7.38 -3.91 -0.75
CA VAL A 196 6.78 -4.50 0.44
C VAL A 196 5.34 -4.85 0.11
N ALA A 197 4.92 -6.06 0.49
CA ALA A 197 3.55 -6.50 0.39
C ALA A 197 2.69 -5.82 1.47
N PRO A 198 1.35 -5.82 1.34
CA PRO A 198 0.47 -5.22 2.36
C PRO A 198 0.63 -5.84 3.75
N ASP A 199 1.09 -7.09 3.82
CA ASP A 199 1.42 -7.78 5.07
C ASP A 199 2.80 -7.41 5.61
N GLY A 200 3.42 -6.34 5.13
CA GLY A 200 4.73 -5.79 5.53
C GLY A 200 5.94 -6.68 5.26
N LYS A 201 5.78 -7.80 4.54
CA LYS A 201 6.91 -8.64 4.12
C LYS A 201 7.53 -8.10 2.83
N PRO A 202 8.85 -8.26 2.63
CA PRO A 202 9.47 -7.94 1.35
C PRO A 202 8.83 -8.73 0.20
N GLU A 203 8.60 -8.06 -0.93
CA GLU A 203 8.30 -8.75 -2.18
C GLU A 203 9.61 -9.14 -2.87
N TYR A 204 9.67 -10.37 -3.39
CA TYR A 204 10.86 -10.87 -4.07
C TYR A 204 10.83 -10.46 -5.55
N THR A 205 11.90 -9.82 -6.00
CA THR A 205 12.07 -9.44 -7.41
C THR A 205 12.33 -10.67 -8.27
N TYR A 206 13.24 -11.53 -7.82
CA TYR A 206 13.68 -12.72 -8.54
C TYR A 206 13.83 -13.93 -7.63
N LYS A 207 13.78 -15.11 -8.24
CA LYS A 207 14.37 -16.34 -7.72
C LYS A 207 15.64 -16.61 -8.52
N ILE A 208 16.77 -16.66 -7.83
CA ILE A 208 18.10 -16.84 -8.39
C ILE A 208 18.59 -18.23 -7.97
N THR A 209 18.77 -19.12 -8.93
CA THR A 209 19.42 -20.40 -8.70
C THR A 209 20.88 -20.26 -9.10
N ILE A 210 21.80 -20.44 -8.15
CA ILE A 210 23.24 -20.40 -8.44
C ILE A 210 23.67 -21.82 -8.79
N THR A 211 24.24 -21.99 -9.99
CA THR A 211 24.76 -23.26 -10.46
C THR A 211 26.30 -23.26 -10.46
N ASP A 212 26.90 -24.38 -10.84
CA ASP A 212 28.35 -24.48 -10.99
C ASP A 212 28.90 -23.59 -12.11
N LEU A 213 28.07 -23.23 -13.11
CA LEU A 213 28.49 -22.50 -14.30
C LEU A 213 27.95 -21.07 -14.35
N ASP A 214 26.72 -20.85 -13.89
CA ASP A 214 25.95 -19.63 -14.16
C ASP A 214 24.94 -19.30 -13.04
N PHE A 215 24.18 -18.22 -13.27
CA PHE A 215 22.98 -17.85 -12.53
C PHE A 215 21.75 -18.11 -13.38
N VAL A 216 20.78 -18.86 -12.86
CA VAL A 216 19.45 -19.00 -13.45
C VAL A 216 18.51 -18.04 -12.74
N VAL A 217 18.09 -16.98 -13.43
CA VAL A 217 17.27 -15.90 -12.86
C VAL A 217 15.85 -16.02 -13.38
N GLU A 218 14.92 -16.26 -12.46
CA GLU A 218 13.47 -16.36 -12.71
C GLU A 218 12.75 -15.15 -12.09
N PRO A 219 11.90 -14.41 -12.82
CA PRO A 219 11.13 -13.30 -12.28
C PRO A 219 10.07 -13.78 -11.27
N ARG A 220 9.98 -13.09 -10.13
CA ARG A 220 9.01 -13.38 -9.05
C ARG A 220 8.13 -12.19 -8.66
N TRP A 221 8.35 -11.03 -9.28
CA TRP A 221 7.60 -9.82 -9.06
C TRP A 221 6.17 -9.92 -9.63
N ARG A 222 5.20 -9.24 -8.98
CA ARG A 222 3.78 -9.23 -9.39
C ARG A 222 3.57 -8.31 -10.58
N GLN A 223 2.62 -8.60 -11.48
CA GLN A 223 2.35 -7.77 -12.68
C GLN A 223 2.20 -6.26 -12.39
N ALA A 224 1.68 -5.89 -11.22
CA ALA A 224 1.59 -4.50 -10.77
C ALA A 224 2.95 -3.76 -10.69
N ARG A 225 4.08 -4.47 -10.62
CA ARG A 225 5.44 -3.93 -10.60
C ARG A 225 6.06 -3.73 -11.99
N ALA A 226 5.35 -4.07 -13.07
CA ALA A 226 5.86 -3.88 -14.43
C ALA A 226 6.35 -2.44 -14.71
N PRO A 227 5.63 -1.37 -14.27
CA PRO A 227 6.12 -0.01 -14.47
C PRO A 227 7.41 0.30 -13.70
N ASP A 228 7.58 -0.28 -12.50
CA ASP A 228 8.81 -0.13 -11.74
C ASP A 228 9.98 -0.82 -12.44
N ILE A 229 9.78 -2.02 -12.99
CA ILE A 229 10.79 -2.76 -13.77
C ILE A 229 11.23 -1.98 -15.00
N GLU A 230 10.28 -1.41 -15.74
CA GLU A 230 10.56 -0.57 -16.91
C GLU A 230 11.40 0.65 -16.54
N ARG A 231 11.03 1.34 -15.44
CA ARG A 231 11.75 2.49 -14.93
C ARG A 231 13.17 2.15 -14.44
N ILE A 232 13.36 0.98 -13.84
CA ILE A 232 14.68 0.49 -13.44
C ILE A 232 15.56 0.24 -14.68
N GLY A 233 14.96 0.01 -15.85
CA GLY A 233 15.70 -0.28 -17.08
C GLY A 233 16.39 -1.64 -17.05
N ALA A 234 15.88 -2.58 -16.23
CA ALA A 234 16.42 -3.93 -16.17
C ALA A 234 16.14 -4.66 -17.49
N PRO A 235 17.14 -5.31 -18.12
CA PRO A 235 16.96 -6.02 -19.40
C PRO A 235 16.15 -7.32 -19.26
N ILE A 236 15.46 -7.52 -18.14
CA ILE A 236 14.94 -8.80 -17.70
C ILE A 236 13.43 -8.80 -17.84
N GLY A 237 12.96 -9.53 -18.85
CA GLY A 237 11.54 -9.75 -19.11
C GLY A 237 10.91 -10.73 -18.12
N ARG A 238 9.84 -11.40 -18.57
CA ARG A 238 9.14 -12.45 -17.80
C ARG A 238 9.75 -13.85 -17.96
N GLU A 239 10.86 -13.94 -18.67
CA GLU A 239 11.50 -15.19 -19.02
C GLU A 239 12.63 -15.52 -18.04
N THR A 240 12.92 -16.81 -17.92
CA THR A 240 14.08 -17.30 -17.18
C THR A 240 15.32 -17.10 -18.04
N ILE A 241 16.34 -16.44 -17.48
CA ILE A 241 17.58 -16.13 -18.19
C ILE A 241 18.77 -16.70 -17.43
N HIS A 242 19.76 -17.17 -18.18
CA HIS A 242 21.05 -17.60 -17.69
C HIS A 242 22.06 -16.47 -17.84
N TYR A 243 22.85 -16.23 -16.79
CA TYR A 243 23.91 -15.23 -16.80
C TYR A 243 25.20 -15.82 -16.29
N ASP A 244 26.32 -15.51 -16.94
CA ASP A 244 27.62 -15.63 -16.27
C ASP A 244 27.82 -14.53 -15.20
N ASP A 245 28.97 -14.52 -14.54
CA ASP A 245 29.26 -13.59 -13.44
C ASP A 245 29.30 -12.11 -13.89
N GLU A 246 29.81 -11.83 -15.10
CA GLU A 246 29.92 -10.47 -15.64
C GLU A 246 28.56 -9.97 -16.13
N GLU A 247 27.85 -10.82 -16.87
CA GLU A 247 26.50 -10.54 -17.36
C GLU A 247 25.52 -10.32 -16.20
N PHE A 248 25.61 -11.14 -15.15
CA PHE A 248 24.79 -11.00 -13.95
C PHE A 248 25.04 -9.63 -13.30
N SER A 249 26.31 -9.27 -13.10
CA SER A 249 26.69 -7.99 -12.51
C SER A 249 26.12 -6.81 -13.30
N ARG A 250 26.28 -6.84 -14.62
CA ARG A 250 25.79 -5.79 -15.53
C ARG A 250 24.26 -5.72 -15.52
N ALA A 251 23.57 -6.86 -15.53
CA ALA A 251 22.11 -6.94 -15.56
C ALA A 251 21.47 -6.52 -14.23
N MET A 252 22.14 -6.75 -13.09
CA MET A 252 21.60 -6.46 -11.75
C MET A 252 21.99 -5.09 -11.21
N TYR A 253 23.02 -4.45 -11.77
CA TYR A 253 23.44 -3.10 -11.38
C TYR A 253 22.31 -2.05 -11.36
N PRO A 254 21.38 -2.01 -12.34
CA PRO A 254 20.28 -1.04 -12.32
C PRO A 254 19.39 -1.13 -11.07
N PHE A 255 19.19 -2.33 -10.49
CA PHE A 255 18.44 -2.47 -9.24
C PHE A 255 19.17 -1.87 -8.04
N LEU A 256 20.50 -2.03 -8.00
CA LEU A 256 21.35 -1.44 -6.97
C LEU A 256 21.32 0.09 -7.05
N ALA A 257 21.51 0.64 -8.25
CA ALA A 257 21.47 2.07 -8.51
C ALA A 257 20.11 2.66 -8.15
N PHE A 258 19.02 2.06 -8.65
CA PHE A 258 17.66 2.52 -8.35
C PHE A 258 17.37 2.54 -6.84
N GLY A 259 17.77 1.49 -6.11
CA GLY A 259 17.57 1.45 -4.66
C GLY A 259 18.40 2.49 -3.90
N ALA A 260 19.61 2.81 -4.39
CA ALA A 260 20.46 3.84 -3.81
C ALA A 260 20.00 5.27 -4.13
N GLU A 261 19.35 5.49 -5.27
CA GLU A 261 18.80 6.80 -5.69
C GLU A 261 17.38 7.06 -5.17
N SER A 262 16.72 6.04 -4.62
CA SER A 262 15.39 6.17 -4.00
C SER A 262 15.47 6.97 -2.69
N ASP A 263 14.40 7.69 -2.37
CA ASP A 263 14.24 8.40 -1.10
C ASP A 263 13.00 7.87 -0.33
N PRO A 264 13.17 7.17 0.81
CA PRO A 264 14.46 6.78 1.40
C PRO A 264 15.19 5.71 0.59
N GLU A 265 16.50 5.61 0.76
CA GLU A 265 17.28 4.56 0.12
C GLU A 265 16.74 3.17 0.51
N CYS A 266 16.67 2.25 -0.45
CA CYS A 266 16.10 0.94 -0.26
C CYS A 266 16.96 -0.17 -0.90
N ARG A 267 16.59 -1.43 -0.63
CA ARG A 267 17.23 -2.61 -1.23
C ARG A 267 16.18 -3.60 -1.70
N PHE A 268 16.39 -4.21 -2.87
CA PHE A 268 15.52 -5.26 -3.38
C PHE A 268 15.82 -6.61 -2.72
N PHE A 269 14.82 -7.47 -2.66
CA PHE A 269 14.93 -8.81 -2.08
C PHE A 269 14.84 -9.87 -3.17
N VAL A 270 15.61 -10.95 -3.03
CA VAL A 270 15.60 -12.10 -3.93
C VAL A 270 15.51 -13.40 -3.14
N GLN A 271 14.90 -14.41 -3.75
CA GLN A 271 15.01 -15.79 -3.29
C GLN A 271 16.27 -16.40 -3.89
N VAL A 272 17.09 -17.07 -3.09
CA VAL A 272 18.30 -17.73 -3.57
C VAL A 272 18.21 -19.23 -3.32
N VAL A 273 18.49 -20.02 -4.35
CA VAL A 273 18.51 -21.48 -4.35
C VAL A 273 19.92 -21.95 -4.70
N ASP A 274 20.41 -22.93 -3.94
CA ASP A 274 21.67 -23.61 -4.23
C ASP A 274 21.44 -24.75 -5.22
N GLY A 275 21.79 -24.51 -6.48
CA GLY A 275 21.81 -25.50 -7.56
C GLY A 275 23.22 -26.00 -7.88
N THR A 276 24.23 -25.69 -7.05
CA THR A 276 25.60 -26.17 -7.26
C THR A 276 25.72 -27.65 -6.99
N GLY A 277 26.62 -28.31 -7.72
CA GLY A 277 26.97 -29.70 -7.49
C GLY A 277 27.75 -29.90 -6.18
N PRO A 278 28.52 -31.00 -6.06
CA PRO A 278 29.28 -31.31 -4.84
C PRO A 278 30.38 -30.28 -4.53
N PHE A 279 30.76 -29.43 -5.48
CA PHE A 279 31.83 -28.44 -5.32
C PHE A 279 31.28 -27.07 -4.89
N LYS A 280 31.32 -26.78 -3.59
CA LYS A 280 30.76 -25.55 -2.99
C LYS A 280 31.59 -24.26 -3.19
N GLY A 281 32.72 -24.32 -3.90
CA GLY A 281 33.57 -23.14 -4.12
C GLY A 281 32.86 -22.05 -4.94
N ALA A 282 32.19 -22.45 -6.02
CA ALA A 282 31.47 -21.53 -6.89
C ALA A 282 30.26 -20.88 -6.19
N TRP A 283 29.58 -21.65 -5.33
CA TRP A 283 28.43 -21.17 -4.55
C TRP A 283 28.77 -19.94 -3.71
N GLN A 284 29.86 -19.96 -2.94
CA GLN A 284 30.19 -18.86 -2.02
C GLN A 284 30.52 -17.56 -2.76
N ALA A 285 31.32 -17.64 -3.83
CA ALA A 285 31.70 -16.48 -4.61
C ALA A 285 30.48 -15.84 -5.30
N ARG A 286 29.63 -16.66 -5.93
CA ARG A 286 28.41 -16.19 -6.60
C ARG A 286 27.35 -15.70 -5.64
N LEU A 287 27.25 -16.30 -4.46
CA LEU A 287 26.35 -15.84 -3.41
C LEU A 287 26.75 -14.44 -2.93
N ALA A 288 28.05 -14.21 -2.71
CA ALA A 288 28.56 -12.89 -2.36
C ALA A 288 28.24 -11.85 -3.45
N LEU A 289 28.28 -12.26 -4.73
CA LEU A 289 27.87 -11.41 -5.85
C LEU A 289 26.38 -11.04 -5.76
N VAL A 290 25.48 -12.00 -5.50
CA VAL A 290 24.05 -11.73 -5.30
C VAL A 290 23.81 -10.76 -4.14
N GLU A 291 24.51 -10.94 -3.02
CA GLU A 291 24.43 -10.06 -1.84
C GLU A 291 24.93 -8.64 -2.14
N GLY A 292 25.85 -8.51 -3.09
CA GLY A 292 26.34 -7.23 -3.62
C GLY A 292 25.24 -6.36 -4.25
N TYR A 293 24.15 -6.97 -4.75
CA TYR A 293 23.04 -6.26 -5.39
C TYR A 293 21.72 -6.32 -4.61
N PHE A 294 21.48 -7.40 -3.85
CA PHE A 294 20.19 -7.69 -3.23
C PHE A 294 20.32 -8.10 -1.76
N TYR A 295 19.21 -8.07 -1.02
CA TYR A 295 19.05 -8.89 0.18
C TYR A 295 18.50 -10.26 -0.19
N LYS A 296 19.02 -11.31 0.45
CA LYS A 296 18.66 -12.69 0.13
C LYS A 296 17.66 -13.28 1.13
N TYR A 297 16.79 -14.12 0.61
CA TYR A 297 16.04 -15.12 1.37
C TYR A 297 16.42 -16.50 0.86
N TRP A 298 16.88 -17.34 1.77
CA TRP A 298 17.28 -18.71 1.45
C TRP A 298 16.05 -19.58 1.29
N VAL A 299 15.92 -20.20 0.12
CA VAL A 299 14.95 -21.25 -0.11
C VAL A 299 15.69 -22.57 0.10
N LYS A 300 15.22 -23.36 1.07
CA LYS A 300 15.72 -24.70 1.33
C LYS A 300 15.21 -25.70 0.30
#